data_AF-A0A1N7SMA4-F1
#
_entry.id   AF-A0A1N7SMA4-F1
#
_cell.length_a   1.000
_cell.length_b   1.000
_cell.length_c   1.000
_cell.angle_alpha   90.00
_cell.angle_beta   90.00
_cell.angle_gamma   90.00
#
_symmetry.space_group_name_H-M   'P 1'
#
loop_
_entity.id
_entity.type
_entity.pdbx_description
1 polymer ?
#
loop_
_entity_poly.entity_id
_entity_poly.type
_entity_poly.pdbx_seq_one_letter_code
_entity_poly.pdbx_strand_id
1 'polypeptide(L)'
;MPLSQGPSNGPSSAADAQAASNDPARRPGDATLNRALKQAVFLHTGWRSAGTWVWSRLRELDAATGFYEPLSNVLAELSLADISASRPTLTSGHPPLAAPYFDEYRPFLQQGARGVAGYSKRFSIDRFASMPDAEFPALQAYLRNLCERTVERGSVPVFKFCRSSGRLPWLKRAFGQAMHVGVLRNPASQFASGWLLSQQWSNPFFVAAPFRVLGLNQSDPLVRQALDACGVSLPPAASMSDDAYALACEQYARTAEGNNAYRAFVALWILSALRVAQGVDLLVDIDRLGQSRDYAADLRAGFEAQSGLSPDFSSARDLVEETRRSAARIAGIDGRSMRAVHSAALKFLKVQGGIDAGLVDVVREKLVLANELTEQWR
;
A
#
# COMPACT_ATOMS: atom_id res chain seq x y z
N MET A 1 10.19 -49.44 -42.61
CA MET A 1 11.35 -49.76 -43.46
C MET A 1 10.85 -50.77 -44.49
N PRO A 2 10.98 -50.61 -45.83
CA PRO A 2 11.99 -49.83 -46.56
C PRO A 2 11.49 -48.87 -47.67
N LEU A 3 12.36 -47.90 -47.97
CA LEU A 3 12.85 -47.46 -49.30
C LEU A 3 12.04 -46.57 -50.27
N SER A 4 12.77 -45.52 -50.65
CA SER A 4 12.63 -44.50 -51.70
C SER A 4 12.89 -45.07 -53.10
N GLN A 5 12.29 -44.48 -54.15
CA GLN A 5 12.94 -43.89 -55.36
C GLN A 5 11.87 -43.35 -56.35
N GLY A 6 12.05 -42.12 -56.86
CA GLY A 6 11.36 -41.58 -58.06
C GLY A 6 12.08 -41.99 -59.36
N PRO A 7 12.05 -41.23 -60.49
CA PRO A 7 11.29 -40.02 -60.84
C PRO A 7 10.73 -39.99 -62.31
N SER A 8 10.21 -38.83 -62.72
CA SER A 8 10.33 -38.21 -64.07
C SER A 8 9.29 -38.51 -65.17
N ASN A 9 8.50 -37.49 -65.54
CA ASN A 9 8.54 -36.78 -66.83
C ASN A 9 7.29 -35.89 -67.01
N GLY A 10 7.49 -34.57 -67.17
CA GLY A 10 6.49 -33.67 -67.80
C GLY A 10 6.59 -33.75 -69.33
N PRO A 11 6.15 -32.74 -70.10
CA PRO A 11 5.21 -31.64 -69.82
C PRO A 11 4.11 -31.54 -70.90
N SER A 12 3.04 -30.76 -70.69
CA SER A 12 2.49 -29.90 -71.76
C SER A 12 1.49 -28.89 -71.22
N SER A 13 1.78 -27.64 -71.55
CA SER A 13 1.01 -26.42 -71.37
C SER A 13 -0.25 -26.37 -72.25
N ALA A 14 -1.31 -25.71 -71.77
CA ALA A 14 -1.81 -24.43 -72.30
C ALA A 14 -3.19 -24.08 -71.74
N ALA A 15 -3.33 -22.82 -71.27
CA ALA A 15 -4.51 -21.92 -71.33
C ALA A 15 -5.86 -22.42 -70.73
N ASP A 16 -6.58 -21.70 -69.88
CA ASP A 16 -6.83 -20.26 -69.83
C ASP A 16 -7.48 -19.85 -68.49
N ALA A 17 -7.21 -18.59 -68.12
CA ALA A 17 -8.10 -17.61 -67.46
C ALA A 17 -8.67 -17.79 -66.03
N GLN A 18 -8.26 -16.83 -65.17
CA GLN A 18 -9.04 -16.08 -64.16
C GLN A 18 -9.42 -16.84 -62.86
N ALA A 19 -9.30 -16.31 -61.63
CA ALA A 19 -9.12 -14.96 -61.13
C ALA A 19 -8.61 -14.96 -59.65
N ALA A 20 -7.99 -13.84 -59.27
CA ALA A 20 -8.00 -13.19 -57.95
C ALA A 20 -7.50 -13.93 -56.69
N SER A 21 -6.37 -13.45 -56.14
CA SER A 21 -6.19 -13.08 -54.72
C SER A 21 -4.72 -12.76 -54.41
N ASN A 22 -4.31 -11.50 -54.62
CA ASN A 22 -3.08 -10.94 -54.04
C ASN A 22 -3.48 -10.09 -52.83
N ASP A 23 -3.13 -10.54 -51.62
CA ASP A 23 -3.07 -9.67 -50.44
C ASP A 23 -1.75 -9.89 -49.69
N PRO A 24 -0.76 -8.98 -49.83
CA PRO A 24 0.43 -8.99 -49.01
C PRO A 24 0.59 -7.65 -48.28
N ALA A 25 -0.03 -7.47 -47.11
CA ALA A 25 0.44 -6.50 -46.11
C ALA A 25 -0.21 -6.68 -44.72
N ARG A 26 0.03 -7.80 -44.03
CA ARG A 26 -0.15 -7.84 -42.56
C ARG A 26 0.95 -7.02 -41.90
N ARG A 27 0.66 -5.76 -41.57
CA ARG A 27 1.51 -4.91 -40.74
C ARG A 27 1.63 -5.51 -39.33
N PRO A 28 2.83 -5.61 -38.75
CA PRO A 28 3.01 -5.96 -37.34
C PRO A 28 2.78 -4.70 -36.51
N GLY A 29 1.55 -4.47 -36.04
CA GLY A 29 1.25 -3.23 -35.32
C GLY A 29 -0.08 -3.16 -34.58
N ASP A 30 -0.72 -4.30 -34.27
CA ASP A 30 -2.04 -4.27 -33.63
C ASP A 30 -2.21 -5.40 -32.58
N ALA A 31 -1.15 -5.64 -31.83
CA ALA A 31 -1.17 -6.48 -30.64
C ALA A 31 -1.00 -5.65 -29.36
N THR A 32 -1.61 -4.47 -29.31
CA THR A 32 -1.97 -3.88 -28.02
C THR A 32 -3.18 -4.66 -27.55
N LEU A 33 -2.96 -5.78 -26.86
CA LEU A 33 -3.99 -6.48 -26.11
C LEU A 33 -4.80 -5.42 -25.36
N ASN A 34 -6.05 -5.23 -25.78
CA ASN A 34 -7.01 -4.32 -25.18
C ASN A 34 -7.31 -4.85 -23.78
N ARG A 35 -6.39 -4.61 -22.84
CA ARG A 35 -6.43 -5.19 -21.51
C ARG A 35 -7.60 -4.54 -20.80
N ALA A 36 -8.57 -5.35 -20.38
CA ALA A 36 -9.70 -4.85 -19.63
C ALA A 36 -9.22 -4.04 -18.42
N LEU A 37 -9.77 -2.83 -18.25
CA LEU A 37 -9.44 -1.96 -17.12
C LEU A 37 -9.75 -2.67 -15.80
N LYS A 38 -8.94 -2.36 -14.79
CA LYS A 38 -9.15 -2.81 -13.42
C LYS A 38 -10.42 -2.17 -12.86
N GLN A 39 -11.21 -2.97 -12.15
CA GLN A 39 -12.55 -2.58 -11.67
C GLN A 39 -12.53 -1.88 -10.31
N ALA A 40 -11.36 -1.78 -9.68
CA ALA A 40 -11.18 -1.15 -8.37
C ALA A 40 -9.71 -0.74 -8.20
N VAL A 41 -9.43 0.17 -7.27
CA VAL A 41 -8.06 0.56 -6.87
C VAL A 41 -7.87 0.31 -5.38
N PHE A 42 -6.88 -0.50 -5.03
CA PHE A 42 -6.53 -0.86 -3.66
C PHE A 42 -5.18 -0.21 -3.32
N LEU A 43 -5.20 0.90 -2.61
CA LEU A 43 -4.00 1.61 -2.14
C LEU A 43 -3.51 0.99 -0.82
N HIS A 44 -2.40 0.27 -0.89
CA HIS A 44 -1.73 -0.31 0.27
C HIS A 44 -0.70 0.69 0.81
N THR A 45 -1.01 1.29 1.95
CA THR A 45 -0.26 2.42 2.51
C THR A 45 0.21 2.09 3.92
N GLY A 46 1.32 2.67 4.36
CA GLY A 46 1.65 2.75 5.78
C GLY A 46 1.03 3.99 6.44
N TRP A 47 0.92 4.02 7.77
CA TRP A 47 0.61 5.29 8.46
C TRP A 47 1.69 6.33 8.17
N ARG A 48 1.29 7.59 7.97
CA ARG A 48 2.19 8.73 7.64
C ARG A 48 2.94 8.61 6.30
N SER A 49 2.58 7.67 5.44
CA SER A 49 3.16 7.48 4.10
C SER A 49 2.69 8.50 3.05
N ALA A 50 1.93 9.54 3.43
CA ALA A 50 1.17 10.40 2.51
C ALA A 50 0.07 9.68 1.70
N GLY A 51 -0.26 8.44 2.04
CA GLY A 51 -1.35 7.68 1.40
C GLY A 51 -2.72 8.37 1.44
N THR A 52 -3.02 9.16 2.48
CA THR A 52 -4.26 9.96 2.52
C THR A 52 -4.28 11.06 1.45
N TRP A 53 -3.13 11.68 1.14
CA TRP A 53 -3.04 12.69 0.09
C TRP A 53 -3.22 12.05 -1.29
N VAL A 54 -2.54 10.93 -1.56
CA VAL A 54 -2.71 10.17 -2.82
C VAL A 54 -4.17 9.74 -3.00
N TRP A 55 -4.78 9.18 -1.95
CA TRP A 55 -6.19 8.83 -1.95
C TRP A 55 -7.10 10.03 -2.21
N SER A 56 -6.81 11.20 -1.61
CA SER A 56 -7.63 12.39 -1.84
C SER A 56 -7.62 12.86 -3.30
N ARG A 57 -6.49 12.72 -4.01
CA ARG A 57 -6.41 13.04 -5.44
C ARG A 57 -7.26 12.12 -6.31
N LEU A 58 -7.42 10.86 -5.91
CA LEU A 58 -8.32 9.92 -6.57
C LEU A 58 -9.78 10.17 -6.18
N ARG A 59 -10.04 10.48 -4.91
CA ARG A 59 -11.39 10.78 -4.38
C ARG A 59 -12.00 12.02 -5.03
N GLU A 60 -11.18 12.98 -5.45
CA GLU A 60 -11.63 14.21 -6.13
C GLU A 60 -12.15 13.96 -7.55
N LEU A 61 -11.95 12.77 -8.13
CA LEU A 61 -12.45 12.41 -9.45
C LEU A 61 -13.92 11.99 -9.38
N ASP A 62 -14.77 12.57 -10.24
CA ASP A 62 -16.19 12.22 -10.33
C ASP A 62 -16.43 10.73 -10.66
N ALA A 63 -15.49 10.11 -11.36
CA ALA A 63 -15.53 8.69 -11.73
C ALA A 63 -15.12 7.74 -10.59
N ALA A 64 -14.78 8.25 -9.39
CA ALA A 64 -14.26 7.46 -8.29
C ALA A 64 -15.10 7.61 -7.02
N THR A 65 -15.14 6.54 -6.21
CA THR A 65 -15.68 6.57 -4.85
C THR A 65 -14.59 6.13 -3.89
N GLY A 66 -14.09 7.08 -3.12
CA GLY A 66 -12.95 6.89 -2.23
C GLY A 66 -13.37 6.38 -0.84
N PHE A 67 -13.06 5.14 -0.51
CA PHE A 67 -13.24 4.60 0.84
C PHE A 67 -11.99 4.83 1.69
N TYR A 68 -12.11 5.68 2.71
CA TYR A 68 -11.05 5.91 3.69
C TYR A 68 -10.98 4.76 4.70
N GLU A 69 -9.81 4.10 4.79
CA GLU A 69 -9.49 3.07 5.79
C GLU A 69 -10.62 2.05 6.03
N PRO A 70 -10.96 1.17 5.06
CA PRO A 70 -12.02 0.17 5.20
C PRO A 70 -11.72 -0.90 6.27
N LEU A 71 -10.52 -0.87 6.86
CA LEU A 71 -10.12 -1.73 7.98
C LEU A 71 -9.89 -0.90 9.26
N SER A 72 -10.47 0.30 9.35
CA SER A 72 -10.37 1.13 10.55
C SER A 72 -11.28 0.58 11.65
N ASN A 73 -10.78 0.51 12.87
CA ASN A 73 -11.57 0.14 14.05
C ASN A 73 -12.78 1.06 14.27
N VAL A 74 -12.74 2.30 13.76
CA VAL A 74 -13.86 3.25 13.83
C VAL A 74 -15.12 2.70 13.13
N LEU A 75 -14.97 1.87 12.09
CA LEU A 75 -16.10 1.37 11.31
C LEU A 75 -16.99 0.38 12.07
N ALA A 76 -16.54 -0.17 13.21
CA ALA A 76 -17.37 -1.00 14.08
C ALA A 76 -18.45 -0.19 14.79
N GLU A 77 -18.16 1.08 15.08
CA GLU A 77 -19.02 1.94 15.91
C GLU A 77 -19.56 3.15 15.16
N LEU A 78 -19.15 3.34 13.91
CA LEU A 78 -19.55 4.48 13.09
C LEU A 78 -21.07 4.55 12.94
N SER A 79 -21.66 5.70 13.23
CA SER A 79 -23.06 6.00 12.95
C SER A 79 -23.18 7.14 11.93
N LEU A 80 -24.39 7.33 11.37
CA LEU A 80 -24.67 8.43 10.45
C LEU A 80 -24.38 9.82 11.06
N ALA A 81 -24.56 9.95 12.38
CA ALA A 81 -24.33 11.19 13.11
C ALA A 81 -22.82 11.50 13.23
N ASP A 82 -21.96 10.49 13.30
CA ASP A 82 -20.51 10.65 13.49
C ASP A 82 -19.79 11.12 12.22
N ILE A 83 -20.39 10.93 11.04
CA ILE A 83 -19.75 11.21 9.76
C ILE A 83 -19.42 12.69 9.62
N SER A 84 -20.34 13.60 9.96
CA SER A 84 -20.14 15.04 9.78
C SER A 84 -18.95 15.58 10.58
N ALA A 85 -18.72 15.03 11.77
CA ALA A 85 -17.61 15.37 12.67
C ALA A 85 -16.27 14.75 12.25
N SER A 86 -16.27 13.72 11.41
CA SER A 86 -15.09 12.96 11.01
C SER A 86 -14.32 13.66 9.88
N ARG A 87 -13.73 14.82 10.16
CA ARG A 87 -12.93 15.61 9.21
C ARG A 87 -11.44 15.67 9.59
N PRO A 88 -10.54 15.98 8.65
CA PRO A 88 -9.14 16.27 8.98
C PRO A 88 -9.02 17.34 10.04
N THR A 89 -8.29 17.04 11.12
CA THR A 89 -7.89 18.06 12.10
C THR A 89 -6.63 18.76 11.62
N LEU A 90 -6.40 20.00 12.09
CA LEU A 90 -5.18 20.78 11.80
C LEU A 90 -3.89 19.99 12.11
N THR A 91 -3.93 19.10 13.11
CA THR A 91 -2.79 18.31 13.58
C THR A 91 -2.54 17.03 12.78
N SER A 92 -3.46 16.64 11.89
CA SER A 92 -3.31 15.41 11.10
C SER A 92 -2.30 15.54 9.96
N GLY A 93 -2.02 16.76 9.49
CA GLY A 93 -1.21 17.00 8.29
C GLY A 93 -1.84 16.47 6.99
N HIS A 94 -3.14 16.15 7.01
CA HIS A 94 -3.89 15.77 5.82
C HIS A 94 -4.41 17.01 5.09
N PRO A 95 -4.57 16.98 3.76
CA PRO A 95 -5.17 18.09 3.02
C PRO A 95 -6.62 18.35 3.47
N PRO A 96 -7.15 19.57 3.27
CA PRO A 96 -8.59 19.79 3.41
C PRO A 96 -9.34 18.86 2.46
N LEU A 97 -10.48 18.34 2.92
CA LEU A 97 -11.35 17.46 2.13
C LEU A 97 -12.71 18.12 1.94
N ALA A 98 -13.25 18.02 0.72
CA ALA A 98 -14.59 18.51 0.40
C ALA A 98 -15.66 17.82 1.29
N ALA A 99 -15.58 16.50 1.42
CA ALA A 99 -16.45 15.69 2.26
C ALA A 99 -15.70 15.06 3.45
N PRO A 100 -16.39 14.72 4.56
CA PRO A 100 -15.78 14.01 5.70
C PRO A 100 -15.15 12.67 5.32
N TYR A 101 -14.26 12.11 6.16
CA TYR A 101 -13.49 10.90 5.85
C TYR A 101 -14.34 9.69 5.47
N PHE A 102 -15.49 9.51 6.14
CA PHE A 102 -16.29 8.30 6.04
C PHE A 102 -17.62 8.52 5.30
N ASP A 103 -17.72 9.57 4.49
CA ASP A 103 -18.97 9.94 3.82
C ASP A 103 -19.46 8.84 2.85
N GLU A 104 -18.53 8.15 2.19
CA GLU A 104 -18.78 7.05 1.26
C GLU A 104 -19.39 5.81 1.94
N TYR A 105 -19.32 5.71 3.27
CA TYR A 105 -19.93 4.61 4.01
C TYR A 105 -21.42 4.83 4.32
N ARG A 106 -21.99 6.03 4.08
CA ARG A 106 -23.42 6.32 4.35
C ARG A 106 -24.38 5.26 3.81
N PRO A 107 -24.23 4.74 2.57
CA PRO A 107 -25.15 3.74 2.03
C PRO A 107 -25.10 2.38 2.76
N PHE A 108 -24.09 2.17 3.61
CA PHE A 108 -23.83 0.93 4.34
C PHE A 108 -24.12 1.07 5.84
N LEU A 109 -24.68 2.20 6.26
CA LEU A 109 -25.10 2.47 7.63
C LEU A 109 -26.62 2.43 7.72
N GLN A 110 -27.13 1.92 8.84
CA GLN A 110 -28.57 1.91 9.14
C GLN A 110 -28.89 3.02 10.14
N GLN A 111 -30.06 3.65 9.96
CA GLN A 111 -30.53 4.69 10.87
C GLN A 111 -30.78 4.08 12.26
N GLY A 112 -30.23 4.72 13.31
CA GLY A 112 -30.35 4.25 14.69
C GLY A 112 -29.43 3.08 15.07
N ALA A 113 -28.64 2.54 14.12
CA ALA A 113 -27.65 1.50 14.38
C ALA A 113 -26.22 2.05 14.35
N ARG A 114 -25.29 1.24 14.85
CA ARG A 114 -23.84 1.48 14.76
C ARG A 114 -23.18 0.40 13.93
N GLY A 115 -22.10 0.80 13.27
CA GLY A 115 -21.26 -0.08 12.50
C GLY A 115 -21.65 -0.16 11.03
N VAL A 116 -20.64 -0.28 10.17
CA VAL A 116 -20.82 -0.50 8.74
C VAL A 116 -21.29 -1.92 8.48
N ALA A 117 -22.31 -2.09 7.64
CA ALA A 117 -22.83 -3.40 7.28
C ALA A 117 -21.73 -4.36 6.79
N GLY A 118 -21.70 -5.57 7.37
CA GLY A 118 -20.71 -6.60 7.06
C GLY A 118 -19.32 -6.38 7.67
N TYR A 119 -19.05 -5.25 8.32
CA TYR A 119 -17.77 -4.99 8.97
C TYR A 119 -17.64 -5.76 10.30
N SER A 120 -16.47 -6.36 10.52
CA SER A 120 -16.07 -6.95 11.81
C SER A 120 -14.91 -6.18 12.41
N LYS A 121 -14.96 -5.88 13.72
CA LYS A 121 -13.85 -5.22 14.45
C LYS A 121 -12.51 -5.95 14.25
N ARG A 122 -12.53 -7.28 14.06
CA ARG A 122 -11.33 -8.11 13.85
C ARG A 122 -10.59 -7.78 12.55
N PHE A 123 -11.26 -7.20 11.56
CA PHE A 123 -10.63 -6.73 10.32
C PHE A 123 -9.57 -5.64 10.58
N SER A 124 -9.73 -4.87 11.66
CA SER A 124 -8.79 -3.81 12.05
C SER A 124 -7.44 -4.27 12.58
N ILE A 125 -7.24 -5.56 12.76
CA ILE A 125 -5.97 -6.10 13.24
C ILE A 125 -5.17 -6.56 12.03
N ASP A 126 -4.03 -5.94 11.72
CA ASP A 126 -3.22 -6.37 10.57
C ASP A 126 -2.63 -7.78 10.81
N ARG A 127 -2.56 -8.59 9.76
CA ARG A 127 -2.14 -10.00 9.81
C ARG A 127 -1.07 -10.26 8.75
N PHE A 128 0.08 -10.77 9.19
CA PHE A 128 1.22 -11.10 8.32
C PHE A 128 1.34 -12.58 7.96
N ALA A 129 0.47 -13.42 8.54
CA ALA A 129 0.38 -14.84 8.26
C ALA A 129 0.34 -15.12 6.75
N SER A 130 1.11 -16.12 6.32
CA SER A 130 1.16 -16.55 4.91
C SER A 130 -0.16 -17.15 4.42
N MET A 131 -0.97 -17.70 5.34
CA MET A 131 -2.24 -18.35 5.06
C MET A 131 -3.43 -17.53 5.57
N PRO A 132 -4.53 -17.45 4.81
CA PRO A 132 -5.81 -16.94 5.28
C PRO A 132 -6.27 -17.62 6.56
N ASP A 133 -6.74 -16.84 7.53
CA ASP A 133 -7.44 -17.36 8.71
C ASP A 133 -8.97 -17.41 8.47
N ALA A 134 -9.72 -17.83 9.50
CA ALA A 134 -11.18 -17.97 9.42
C ALA A 134 -11.93 -16.64 9.16
N GLU A 135 -11.30 -15.47 9.35
CA GLU A 135 -11.93 -14.15 9.12
C GLU A 135 -11.90 -13.73 7.65
N PHE A 136 -11.02 -14.33 6.84
CA PHE A 136 -10.78 -13.91 5.46
C PHE A 136 -12.02 -14.02 4.55
N PRO A 137 -12.86 -15.07 4.63
CA PRO A 137 -14.11 -15.10 3.88
C PRO A 137 -15.06 -13.94 4.21
N ALA A 138 -15.22 -13.60 5.49
CA ALA A 138 -16.06 -12.48 5.92
C ALA A 138 -15.48 -11.13 5.45
N LEU A 139 -14.16 -10.96 5.55
CA LEU A 139 -13.45 -9.79 5.04
C LEU A 139 -13.62 -9.63 3.53
N GLN A 140 -13.53 -10.74 2.79
CA GLN A 140 -13.75 -10.73 1.33
C GLN A 140 -15.18 -10.33 0.99
N ALA A 141 -16.18 -10.89 1.68
CA ALA A 141 -17.58 -10.56 1.48
C ALA A 141 -17.85 -9.06 1.74
N TYR A 142 -17.29 -8.53 2.82
CA TYR A 142 -17.37 -7.10 3.16
C TYR A 142 -16.79 -6.20 2.07
N LEU A 143 -15.53 -6.41 1.68
CA LEU A 143 -14.88 -5.58 0.65
C LEU A 143 -15.55 -5.74 -0.72
N ARG A 144 -16.00 -6.96 -1.07
CA ARG A 144 -16.74 -7.25 -2.30
C ARG A 144 -18.06 -6.47 -2.34
N ASN A 145 -18.80 -6.42 -1.23
CA ASN A 145 -20.03 -5.64 -1.15
C ASN A 145 -19.78 -4.15 -1.38
N LEU A 146 -18.71 -3.58 -0.81
CA LEU A 146 -18.33 -2.18 -1.08
C LEU A 146 -18.02 -1.96 -2.57
N CYS A 147 -17.28 -2.89 -3.20
CA CYS A 147 -16.98 -2.81 -4.63
C CYS A 147 -18.24 -2.87 -5.49
N GLU A 148 -19.05 -3.93 -5.34
CA GLU A 148 -20.23 -4.21 -6.18
C GLU A 148 -21.22 -3.04 -6.12
N ARG A 149 -21.53 -2.54 -4.92
CA ARG A 149 -22.45 -1.41 -4.73
C ARG A 149 -21.95 -0.10 -5.31
N THR A 150 -20.63 0.07 -5.43
CA THR A 150 -20.00 1.25 -6.02
C THR A 150 -20.02 1.15 -7.55
N VAL A 151 -19.71 -0.03 -8.09
CA VAL A 151 -19.75 -0.31 -9.53
C VAL A 151 -21.18 -0.23 -10.07
N GLU A 152 -22.18 -0.72 -9.32
CA GLU A 152 -23.62 -0.56 -9.64
C GLU A 152 -24.03 0.91 -9.81
N ARG A 153 -23.31 1.84 -9.19
CA ARG A 153 -23.54 3.29 -9.29
C ARG A 153 -22.70 3.96 -10.39
N GLY A 154 -21.96 3.20 -11.19
CA GLY A 154 -21.16 3.70 -12.30
C GLY A 154 -19.84 4.36 -11.87
N SER A 155 -19.29 4.01 -10.71
CA SER A 155 -18.06 4.59 -10.16
C SER A 155 -17.00 3.52 -9.86
N VAL A 156 -15.72 3.90 -9.93
CA VAL A 156 -14.60 3.03 -9.58
C VAL A 156 -14.35 3.11 -8.06
N PRO A 157 -14.48 2.00 -7.30
CA PRO A 157 -14.15 2.00 -5.88
C PRO A 157 -12.64 2.13 -5.66
N VAL A 158 -12.24 3.10 -4.84
CA VAL A 158 -10.84 3.37 -4.46
C VAL A 158 -10.68 3.24 -2.96
N PHE A 159 -9.94 2.24 -2.50
CA PHE A 159 -9.73 1.97 -1.08
C PHE A 159 -8.35 2.42 -0.62
N LYS A 160 -8.29 3.22 0.45
CA LYS A 160 -7.02 3.51 1.14
C LYS A 160 -6.88 2.65 2.38
N PHE A 161 -5.92 1.73 2.39
CA PHE A 161 -5.65 0.87 3.52
C PHE A 161 -4.40 1.31 4.28
N CYS A 162 -4.46 1.38 5.61
CA CYS A 162 -3.27 1.43 6.47
C CYS A 162 -2.94 0.08 7.13
N ARG A 163 -3.80 -0.94 6.94
CA ARG A 163 -3.76 -2.23 7.68
C ARG A 163 -3.95 -3.42 6.75
N SER A 164 -3.34 -3.34 5.57
CA SER A 164 -3.45 -4.34 4.51
C SER A 164 -2.12 -4.93 4.08
N SER A 165 -0.99 -4.36 4.49
CA SER A 165 0.32 -4.73 3.96
C SER A 165 0.60 -6.21 4.20
N GLY A 166 0.34 -6.71 5.42
CA GLY A 166 0.51 -8.12 5.74
C GLY A 166 -0.39 -9.05 4.92
N ARG A 167 -1.58 -8.57 4.54
CA ARG A 167 -2.60 -9.29 3.78
C ARG A 167 -2.49 -9.12 2.26
N LEU A 168 -1.58 -8.29 1.77
CA LEU A 168 -1.50 -7.92 0.35
C LEU A 168 -1.44 -9.14 -0.58
N PRO A 169 -0.63 -10.19 -0.32
CA PRO A 169 -0.61 -11.37 -1.19
C PRO A 169 -1.97 -12.06 -1.31
N TRP A 170 -2.75 -12.10 -0.23
CA TRP A 170 -4.11 -12.65 -0.29
C TRP A 170 -5.07 -11.71 -0.99
N LEU A 171 -5.04 -10.41 -0.67
CA LEU A 171 -5.91 -9.41 -1.34
C LEU A 171 -5.74 -9.46 -2.86
N LYS A 172 -4.50 -9.60 -3.35
CA LYS A 172 -4.21 -9.79 -4.78
C LYS A 172 -4.88 -11.01 -5.39
N ARG A 173 -4.90 -12.14 -4.67
CA ARG A 173 -5.55 -13.37 -5.14
C ARG A 173 -7.07 -13.26 -5.08
N ALA A 174 -7.61 -12.66 -4.01
CA ALA A 174 -9.04 -12.53 -3.78
C ALA A 174 -9.71 -11.45 -4.66
N PHE A 175 -8.95 -10.45 -5.11
CA PHE A 175 -9.38 -9.30 -5.90
C PHE A 175 -8.47 -9.07 -7.12
N GLY A 176 -8.18 -10.10 -7.91
CA GLY A 176 -7.28 -9.99 -9.08
C GLY A 176 -7.71 -9.00 -10.17
N GLN A 177 -9.00 -8.64 -10.18
CA GLN A 177 -9.60 -7.61 -11.03
C GLN A 177 -9.37 -6.18 -10.50
N ALA A 178 -8.88 -6.01 -9.27
CA ALA A 178 -8.47 -4.74 -8.73
C ALA A 178 -7.03 -4.40 -9.16
N MET A 179 -6.74 -3.12 -9.22
CA MET A 179 -5.40 -2.56 -9.30
C MET A 179 -4.85 -2.45 -7.88
N HIS A 180 -3.77 -3.17 -7.58
CA HIS A 180 -3.09 -3.10 -6.29
C HIS A 180 -1.94 -2.11 -6.38
N VAL A 181 -2.00 -1.05 -5.59
CA VAL A 181 -1.03 0.04 -5.61
C VAL A 181 -0.27 0.07 -4.29
N GLY A 182 1.05 -0.03 -4.33
CA GLY A 182 1.91 0.14 -3.16
C GLY A 182 2.28 1.61 -2.98
N VAL A 183 2.17 2.15 -1.77
CA VAL A 183 2.61 3.52 -1.46
C VAL A 183 3.78 3.47 -0.48
N LEU A 184 4.97 3.84 -0.96
CA LEU A 184 6.21 3.83 -0.16
C LEU A 184 6.80 5.22 -0.03
N ARG A 185 6.95 5.66 1.23
CA ARG A 185 7.73 6.82 1.63
C ARG A 185 9.02 6.36 2.29
N ASN A 186 10.08 7.14 2.18
CA ASN A 186 11.33 6.91 2.90
C ASN A 186 11.05 6.64 4.40
N PRO A 187 11.66 5.60 5.01
CA PRO A 187 11.32 5.20 6.37
C PRO A 187 11.70 6.27 7.41
N ALA A 188 12.83 6.96 7.25
CA ALA A 188 13.23 8.04 8.16
C ALA A 188 12.25 9.21 8.08
N SER A 189 11.91 9.64 6.86
CA SER A 189 10.93 10.72 6.62
C SER A 189 9.53 10.38 7.16
N GLN A 190 9.08 9.15 6.92
CA GLN A 190 7.78 8.68 7.38
C GLN A 190 7.70 8.60 8.91
N PHE A 191 8.73 8.06 9.55
CA PHE A 191 8.80 7.99 11.01
C PHE A 191 8.89 9.38 11.64
N ALA A 192 9.76 10.26 11.13
CA ALA A 192 9.91 11.63 11.62
C ALA A 192 8.57 12.37 11.66
N SER A 193 7.71 12.16 10.65
CA SER A 193 6.36 12.73 10.64
C SER A 193 5.48 12.26 11.80
N GLY A 194 5.57 10.99 12.20
CA GLY A 194 4.83 10.45 13.35
C GLY A 194 5.47 10.83 14.68
N TRP A 195 6.80 10.81 14.75
CA TRP A 195 7.57 11.14 15.94
C TRP A 195 7.36 12.59 16.38
N LEU A 196 7.44 13.54 15.45
CA LEU A 196 7.21 14.96 15.75
C LEU A 196 5.78 15.23 16.24
N LEU A 197 4.78 14.50 15.74
CA LEU A 197 3.42 14.60 16.28
C LEU A 197 3.33 14.07 17.72
N SER A 198 4.06 12.99 18.02
CA SER A 198 4.13 12.44 19.37
C SER A 198 4.78 13.45 20.34
N GLN A 199 5.90 14.06 19.94
CA GLN A 199 6.60 15.06 20.74
C GLN A 199 5.78 16.34 20.93
N GLN A 200 5.10 16.82 19.89
CA GLN A 200 4.37 18.10 19.93
C GLN A 200 2.99 17.98 20.59
N TRP A 201 2.30 16.84 20.43
CA TRP A 201 0.90 16.70 20.83
C TRP A 201 0.63 15.52 21.77
N SER A 202 1.69 14.86 22.27
CA SER A 202 1.61 13.70 23.17
C SER A 202 0.69 12.58 22.66
N ASN A 203 0.60 12.44 21.33
CA ASN A 203 -0.18 11.41 20.66
C ASN A 203 0.72 10.18 20.39
N PRO A 204 0.56 9.07 21.14
CA PRO A 204 1.41 7.90 20.98
C PRO A 204 1.00 7.00 19.80
N PHE A 205 -0.15 7.26 19.15
CA PHE A 205 -0.76 6.32 18.21
C PHE A 205 0.19 5.81 17.12
N PHE A 206 0.93 6.73 16.47
CA PHE A 206 1.84 6.36 15.39
C PHE A 206 3.08 5.59 15.88
N VAL A 207 3.53 5.88 17.10
CA VAL A 207 4.65 5.18 17.74
C VAL A 207 4.22 3.80 18.25
N ALA A 208 2.98 3.68 18.72
CA ALA A 208 2.40 2.43 19.22
C ALA A 208 2.07 1.44 18.09
N ALA A 209 1.68 1.94 16.92
CA ALA A 209 1.22 1.10 15.82
C ALA A 209 2.22 0.01 15.39
N PRO A 210 3.53 0.30 15.19
CA PRO A 210 4.52 -0.74 14.91
C PRO A 210 4.61 -1.82 16.00
N PHE A 211 4.69 -1.43 17.28
CA PHE A 211 4.73 -2.40 18.40
C PHE A 211 3.50 -3.30 18.41
N ARG A 212 2.31 -2.70 18.24
CA ARG A 212 1.06 -3.45 18.19
C ARG A 212 1.04 -4.45 17.04
N VAL A 213 1.34 -4.02 15.82
CA VAL A 213 1.29 -4.90 14.64
C VAL A 213 2.31 -6.03 14.76
N LEU A 214 3.55 -5.71 15.14
CA LEU A 214 4.61 -6.70 15.27
C LEU A 214 4.31 -7.69 16.41
N GLY A 215 3.87 -7.20 17.58
CA GLY A 215 3.57 -8.05 18.73
C GLY A 215 2.39 -8.99 18.51
N LEU A 216 1.33 -8.52 17.85
CA LEU A 216 0.17 -9.37 17.49
C LEU A 216 0.50 -10.40 16.39
N ASN A 217 1.65 -10.28 15.74
CA ASN A 217 2.10 -11.20 14.69
C ASN A 217 3.44 -11.88 15.01
N GLN A 218 3.96 -11.80 16.25
CA GLN A 218 5.29 -12.32 16.63
C GLN A 218 5.45 -13.84 16.54
N SER A 219 4.33 -14.56 16.43
CA SER A 219 4.32 -16.01 16.17
C SER A 219 4.61 -16.34 14.71
N ASP A 220 4.42 -15.39 13.78
CA ASP A 220 4.73 -15.56 12.37
C ASP A 220 6.26 -15.55 12.13
N PRO A 221 6.82 -16.55 11.43
CA PRO A 221 8.27 -16.64 11.22
C PRO A 221 8.87 -15.43 10.49
N LEU A 222 8.16 -14.83 9.55
CA LEU A 222 8.65 -13.70 8.78
C LEU A 222 8.73 -12.45 9.67
N VAL A 223 7.72 -12.26 10.53
CA VAL A 223 7.71 -11.16 11.50
C VAL A 223 8.83 -11.34 12.52
N ARG A 224 9.04 -12.56 13.03
CA ARG A 224 10.15 -12.86 13.95
C ARG A 224 11.51 -12.54 13.34
N GLN A 225 11.74 -12.95 12.10
CA GLN A 225 12.99 -12.62 11.39
C GLN A 225 13.20 -11.11 11.25
N ALA A 226 12.16 -10.33 10.97
CA ALA A 226 12.25 -8.87 10.88
C ALA A 226 12.53 -8.21 12.24
N LEU A 227 11.91 -8.72 13.32
CA LEU A 227 12.17 -8.30 14.70
C LEU A 227 13.64 -8.54 15.07
N ASP A 228 14.14 -9.73 14.81
CA ASP A 228 15.52 -10.14 15.10
C ASP A 228 16.51 -9.31 14.28
N ALA A 229 16.26 -9.14 12.97
CA ALA A 229 17.13 -8.36 12.09
C ALA A 229 17.22 -6.88 12.52
N CYS A 230 16.12 -6.29 13.01
CA CYS A 230 16.09 -4.89 13.41
C CYS A 230 16.41 -4.67 14.89
N GLY A 231 16.55 -5.73 15.71
CA GLY A 231 16.83 -5.64 17.14
C GLY A 231 15.71 -4.94 17.93
N VAL A 232 14.46 -5.31 17.66
CA VAL A 232 13.26 -4.71 18.26
C VAL A 232 12.95 -5.35 19.62
N SER A 233 12.68 -4.52 20.62
CA SER A 233 12.09 -4.95 21.90
C SER A 233 10.60 -4.67 21.91
N LEU A 234 9.78 -5.70 22.12
CA LEU A 234 8.31 -5.57 22.19
C LEU A 234 7.83 -5.47 23.65
N PRO A 235 6.69 -4.81 23.90
CA PRO A 235 6.04 -4.88 25.20
C PRO A 235 5.61 -6.33 25.51
N PRO A 236 5.66 -6.75 26.80
CA PRO A 236 5.25 -8.10 27.20
C PRO A 236 3.81 -8.41 26.76
N ALA A 237 3.60 -9.60 26.19
CA ALA A 237 2.34 -9.99 25.55
C ALA A 237 1.55 -11.09 26.28
N ALA A 238 2.04 -11.59 27.42
CA ALA A 238 1.51 -12.83 28.02
C ALA A 238 0.02 -12.69 28.42
N SER A 239 -0.82 -13.55 27.82
CA SER A 239 -2.24 -13.78 28.14
C SER A 239 -3.18 -12.56 28.04
N MET A 240 -2.87 -11.58 27.20
CA MET A 240 -3.74 -10.43 26.93
C MET A 240 -4.67 -10.67 25.74
N SER A 241 -5.86 -10.06 25.77
CA SER A 241 -6.69 -9.92 24.57
C SER A 241 -6.06 -8.93 23.59
N ASP A 242 -6.45 -8.98 22.31
CA ASP A 242 -5.93 -8.07 21.27
C ASP A 242 -6.16 -6.57 21.64
N ASP A 243 -7.29 -6.25 22.27
CA ASP A 243 -7.60 -4.89 22.74
C ASP A 243 -6.74 -4.49 23.96
N ALA A 244 -6.54 -5.39 24.92
CA ALA A 244 -5.67 -5.14 26.07
C ALA A 244 -4.21 -4.94 25.63
N TYR A 245 -3.74 -5.74 24.66
CA TYR A 245 -2.40 -5.59 24.11
C TYR A 245 -2.24 -4.28 23.33
N ALA A 246 -3.28 -3.85 22.59
CA ALA A 246 -3.26 -2.54 21.92
C ALA A 246 -3.10 -1.39 22.91
N LEU A 247 -3.82 -1.43 24.04
CA LEU A 247 -3.68 -0.44 25.11
C LEU A 247 -2.29 -0.47 25.75
N ALA A 248 -1.75 -1.67 26.01
CA ALA A 248 -0.40 -1.83 26.54
C ALA A 248 0.66 -1.26 25.58
N CYS A 249 0.49 -1.42 24.26
CA CYS A 249 1.37 -0.81 23.26
C CYS A 249 1.29 0.73 23.27
N GLU A 250 0.10 1.31 23.46
CA GLU A 250 -0.04 2.77 23.60
C GLU A 250 0.65 3.30 24.85
N GLN A 251 0.53 2.59 25.98
CA GLN A 251 1.23 2.93 27.21
C GLN A 251 2.75 2.81 27.04
N TYR A 252 3.22 1.70 26.46
CA TYR A 252 4.63 1.48 26.16
C TYR A 252 5.20 2.56 25.23
N ALA A 253 4.47 2.93 24.18
CA ALA A 253 4.91 3.96 23.24
C ALA A 253 5.09 5.35 23.86
N ARG A 254 4.46 5.64 25.00
CA ARG A 254 4.66 6.91 25.73
C ARG A 254 6.01 6.97 26.46
N THR A 255 6.60 5.82 26.77
CA THR A 255 7.86 5.70 27.51
C THR A 255 8.96 4.99 26.72
N ALA A 256 8.66 4.53 25.51
CA ALA A 256 9.61 3.83 24.66
C ALA A 256 10.81 4.70 24.31
N GLU A 257 12.01 4.12 24.42
CA GLU A 257 13.22 4.72 23.88
C GLU A 257 13.05 4.97 22.38
N GLY A 258 13.42 6.17 21.92
CA GLY A 258 13.23 6.57 20.51
C GLY A 258 13.94 5.64 19.52
N ASN A 259 15.12 5.11 19.87
CA ASN A 259 15.82 4.11 19.06
C ASN A 259 15.00 2.84 18.88
N ASN A 260 14.40 2.31 19.95
CA ASN A 260 13.57 1.11 19.86
C ASN A 260 12.28 1.38 19.08
N ALA A 261 11.66 2.55 19.26
CA ALA A 261 10.51 2.98 18.46
C ALA A 261 10.84 3.03 16.95
N TYR A 262 12.01 3.57 16.59
CA TYR A 262 12.44 3.60 15.20
C TYR A 262 12.77 2.21 14.66
N ARG A 263 13.43 1.35 15.44
CA ARG A 263 13.67 -0.06 15.06
C ARG A 263 12.37 -0.81 14.78
N ALA A 264 11.38 -0.68 15.68
CA ALA A 264 10.06 -1.29 15.48
C ALA A 264 9.39 -0.75 14.21
N PHE A 265 9.49 0.55 13.96
CA PHE A 265 8.98 1.15 12.73
C PHE A 265 9.68 0.59 11.49
N VAL A 266 11.02 0.51 11.47
CA VAL A 266 11.78 -0.02 10.33
C VAL A 266 11.45 -1.49 10.08
N ALA A 267 11.27 -2.30 11.14
CA ALA A 267 10.85 -3.70 11.02
C ALA A 267 9.47 -3.83 10.35
N LEU A 268 8.48 -3.03 10.77
CA LEU A 268 7.17 -3.03 10.11
C LEU A 268 7.24 -2.47 8.67
N TRP A 269 8.05 -1.43 8.46
CA TRP A 269 8.23 -0.80 7.15
C TRP A 269 8.83 -1.78 6.15
N ILE A 270 9.88 -2.53 6.53
CA ILE A 270 10.53 -3.48 5.63
C ILE A 270 9.66 -4.68 5.32
N LEU A 271 8.85 -5.14 6.29
CA LEU A 271 7.83 -6.15 6.06
C LEU A 271 6.78 -5.66 5.05
N SER A 272 6.35 -4.41 5.15
CA SER A 272 5.41 -3.82 4.20
C SER A 272 6.03 -3.66 2.81
N ALA A 273 7.29 -3.21 2.74
CA ALA A 273 8.04 -3.07 1.50
C ALA A 273 8.27 -4.42 0.81
N LEU A 274 8.55 -5.48 1.57
CA LEU A 274 8.60 -6.86 1.06
C LEU A 274 7.27 -7.26 0.40
N ARG A 275 6.14 -7.01 1.06
CA ARG A 275 4.83 -7.35 0.52
C ARG A 275 4.52 -6.55 -0.76
N VAL A 276 4.95 -5.30 -0.83
CA VAL A 276 4.87 -4.49 -2.05
C VAL A 276 5.76 -5.07 -3.17
N ALA A 277 6.98 -5.46 -2.84
CA ALA A 277 7.94 -6.07 -3.77
C ALA A 277 7.50 -7.45 -4.29
N GLN A 278 6.63 -8.16 -3.58
CA GLN A 278 6.00 -9.42 -4.04
C GLN A 278 4.96 -9.21 -5.15
N GLY A 279 4.72 -7.95 -5.55
CA GLY A 279 4.17 -7.64 -6.85
C GLY A 279 2.90 -6.80 -6.76
N VAL A 280 2.99 -5.52 -6.42
CA VAL A 280 1.92 -4.57 -6.75
C VAL A 280 1.86 -4.31 -8.26
N ASP A 281 0.71 -3.82 -8.75
CA ASP A 281 0.52 -3.45 -10.15
C ASP A 281 1.11 -2.04 -10.46
N LEU A 282 1.22 -1.20 -9.43
CA LEU A 282 1.86 0.12 -9.51
C LEU A 282 2.49 0.50 -8.16
N LEU A 283 3.69 1.09 -8.19
CA LEU A 283 4.32 1.69 -7.02
C LEU A 283 4.22 3.20 -7.09
N VAL A 284 3.70 3.81 -6.02
CA VAL A 284 3.83 5.23 -5.72
C VAL A 284 5.03 5.42 -4.79
N ASP A 285 6.13 5.89 -5.37
CA ASP A 285 7.29 6.40 -4.64
C ASP A 285 7.02 7.85 -4.25
N ILE A 286 6.68 8.07 -2.99
CA ILE A 286 6.30 9.38 -2.47
C ILE A 286 7.47 10.37 -2.47
N ASP A 287 8.70 9.87 -2.35
CA ASP A 287 9.87 10.73 -2.32
C ASP A 287 10.12 11.31 -3.72
N ARG A 288 10.06 10.46 -4.76
CA ARG A 288 10.16 10.89 -6.16
C ARG A 288 8.97 11.74 -6.61
N LEU A 289 7.77 11.47 -6.09
CA LEU A 289 6.55 12.19 -6.46
C LEU A 289 6.63 13.69 -6.17
N GLY A 290 7.25 14.06 -5.05
CA GLY A 290 7.47 15.46 -4.70
C GLY A 290 8.63 16.15 -5.43
N GLN A 291 9.50 15.38 -6.11
CA GLN A 291 10.78 15.84 -6.65
C GLN A 291 10.84 15.85 -8.17
N SER A 292 10.04 15.03 -8.84
CA SER A 292 10.09 14.84 -10.30
C SER A 292 8.71 14.99 -10.92
N ARG A 293 8.55 16.03 -11.76
CA ARG A 293 7.34 16.25 -12.55
C ARG A 293 7.10 15.14 -13.57
N ASP A 294 8.18 14.63 -14.17
CA ASP A 294 8.11 13.52 -15.12
C ASP A 294 7.59 12.26 -14.43
N TYR A 295 8.11 11.94 -13.23
CA TYR A 295 7.60 10.83 -12.44
C TYR A 295 6.12 11.01 -12.07
N ALA A 296 5.69 12.22 -11.72
CA ALA A 296 4.27 12.50 -11.45
C ALA A 296 3.38 12.30 -12.69
N ALA A 297 3.85 12.72 -13.87
CA ALA A 297 3.16 12.50 -15.14
C ALA A 297 3.08 11.01 -15.51
N ASP A 298 4.18 10.28 -15.38
CA ASP A 298 4.23 8.84 -15.60
C ASP A 298 3.29 8.08 -14.65
N LEU A 299 3.27 8.48 -13.38
CA LEU A 299 2.38 7.87 -12.39
C LEU A 299 0.91 8.10 -12.74
N ARG A 300 0.55 9.33 -13.12
CA ARG A 300 -0.80 9.67 -13.61
C ARG A 300 -1.18 8.81 -14.82
N ALA A 301 -0.28 8.68 -15.80
CA ALA A 301 -0.50 7.83 -16.97
C ALA A 301 -0.67 6.35 -16.59
N GLY A 302 0.05 5.88 -15.58
CA GLY A 302 -0.06 4.52 -15.05
C GLY A 302 -1.43 4.23 -14.40
N PHE A 303 -2.01 5.18 -13.66
CA PHE A 303 -3.38 5.06 -13.17
C PHE A 303 -4.39 5.07 -14.31
N GLU A 304 -4.26 5.98 -15.28
CA GLU A 304 -5.18 6.09 -16.40
C GLU A 304 -5.20 4.80 -17.23
N ALA A 305 -4.02 4.29 -17.59
CA ALA A 305 -3.88 3.08 -18.40
C ALA A 305 -4.44 1.81 -17.73
N GLN A 306 -4.42 1.73 -16.39
CA GLN A 306 -4.83 0.52 -15.66
C GLN A 306 -6.24 0.59 -15.10
N SER A 307 -6.73 1.77 -14.69
CA SER A 307 -8.05 1.92 -14.06
C SER A 307 -8.96 2.95 -14.75
N GLY A 308 -8.50 3.67 -15.77
CA GLY A 308 -9.24 4.77 -16.39
C GLY A 308 -9.42 5.97 -15.45
N LEU A 309 -8.58 6.07 -14.40
CA LEU A 309 -8.58 7.20 -13.48
C LEU A 309 -7.32 8.01 -13.71
N SER A 310 -7.46 9.33 -13.88
CA SER A 310 -6.33 10.24 -14.12
C SER A 310 -6.21 11.28 -12.98
N PRO A 311 -5.72 10.89 -11.79
CA PRO A 311 -5.52 11.81 -10.67
C PRO A 311 -4.46 12.87 -10.99
N ASP A 312 -4.65 14.10 -10.48
CA ASP A 312 -3.63 15.15 -10.57
C ASP A 312 -2.66 15.08 -9.38
N PHE A 313 -1.37 14.91 -9.67
CA PHE A 313 -0.31 14.89 -8.67
C PHE A 313 0.60 16.13 -8.68
N SER A 314 0.28 17.15 -9.50
CA SER A 314 1.12 18.34 -9.69
C SER A 314 1.43 19.13 -8.41
N SER A 315 0.57 18.99 -7.38
CA SER A 315 0.70 19.65 -6.08
C SER A 315 1.45 18.81 -5.02
N ALA A 316 2.10 17.72 -5.42
CA ALA A 316 2.92 16.91 -4.51
C ALA A 316 4.05 17.76 -3.89
N ARG A 317 4.31 17.54 -2.60
CA ARG A 317 5.36 18.23 -1.86
C ARG A 317 6.60 17.38 -1.76
N ASP A 318 7.77 18.01 -1.77
CA ASP A 318 9.04 17.34 -1.47
C ASP A 318 9.14 17.05 0.04
N LEU A 319 8.66 15.87 0.44
CA LEU A 319 8.69 15.43 1.83
C LEU A 319 10.09 15.10 2.34
N VAL A 320 11.06 14.85 1.45
CA VAL A 320 12.47 14.64 1.83
C VAL A 320 13.04 15.96 2.30
N GLU A 321 12.83 17.04 1.55
CA GLU A 321 13.27 18.37 1.91
C GLU A 321 12.59 18.89 3.19
N GLU A 322 11.27 18.66 3.35
CA GLU A 322 10.57 18.97 4.61
C GLU A 322 11.18 18.24 5.82
N THR A 323 11.62 17.00 5.61
CA THR A 323 12.27 16.20 6.66
C THR A 323 13.64 16.76 7.01
N ARG A 324 14.46 17.12 6.02
CA ARG A 324 15.77 17.74 6.24
C ARG A 324 15.65 19.01 7.09
N ARG A 325 14.69 19.88 6.76
CA ARG A 325 14.43 21.11 7.54
C ARG A 325 14.00 20.85 8.97
N SER A 326 13.39 19.70 9.24
CA SER A 326 12.90 19.33 10.56
C SER A 326 13.87 18.45 11.35
N ALA A 327 15.05 18.12 10.81
CA ALA A 327 15.96 17.14 11.39
C ALA A 327 16.40 17.51 12.82
N ALA A 328 16.70 18.79 13.08
CA ALA A 328 17.09 19.29 14.40
C ALA A 328 15.98 19.17 15.47
N ARG A 329 14.72 18.94 15.06
CA ARG A 329 13.59 18.75 15.98
C ARG A 329 13.43 17.29 16.40
N ILE A 330 14.10 16.35 15.73
CA ILE A 330 14.05 14.93 16.09
C ILE A 330 15.00 14.71 17.27
N ALA A 331 14.41 14.73 18.47
CA ALA A 331 15.12 14.47 19.71
C ALA A 331 14.93 13.02 20.21
N GLY A 332 15.93 12.49 20.89
CA GLY A 332 15.86 11.22 21.64
C GLY A 332 16.14 9.98 20.78
N ILE A 333 16.80 10.15 19.64
CA ILE A 333 17.17 9.09 18.70
C ILE A 333 18.60 9.32 18.22
N ASP A 334 19.47 8.35 18.48
CA ASP A 334 20.82 8.35 17.90
C ASP A 334 20.74 7.84 16.46
N GLY A 335 20.54 8.75 15.54
CA GLY A 335 20.40 8.40 14.13
C GLY A 335 21.66 7.85 13.47
N ARG A 336 22.85 7.97 14.08
CA ARG A 336 24.07 7.30 13.58
C ARG A 336 24.00 5.80 13.81
N SER A 337 23.50 5.38 14.98
CA SER A 337 23.32 3.96 15.31
C SER A 337 22.28 3.27 14.41
N MET A 338 21.38 4.03 13.77
CA MET A 338 20.33 3.50 12.90
C MET A 338 20.83 2.99 11.54
N ARG A 339 22.06 3.33 11.12
CA ARG A 339 22.66 2.80 9.89
C ARG A 339 22.76 1.28 9.86
N ALA A 340 23.08 0.68 11.02
CA ALA A 340 23.13 -0.76 11.17
C ALA A 340 21.75 -1.39 10.98
N VAL A 341 20.70 -0.74 11.50
CA VAL A 341 19.30 -1.19 11.39
C VAL A 341 18.85 -1.15 9.93
N HIS A 342 19.11 -0.06 9.19
CA HIS A 342 18.79 0.03 7.76
C HIS A 342 19.49 -1.06 6.94
N SER A 343 20.77 -1.31 7.23
CA SER A 343 21.58 -2.33 6.55
C SER A 343 21.03 -3.74 6.84
N ALA A 344 20.67 -4.03 8.09
CA ALA A 344 20.09 -5.30 8.48
C ALA A 344 18.70 -5.52 7.86
N ALA A 345 17.86 -4.47 7.80
CA ALA A 345 16.57 -4.51 7.11
C ALA A 345 16.72 -4.81 5.61
N LEU A 346 17.67 -4.15 4.92
CA LEU A 346 17.94 -4.44 3.51
C LEU A 346 18.45 -5.88 3.31
N LYS A 347 19.33 -6.37 4.20
CA LYS A 347 19.80 -7.76 4.16
C LYS A 347 18.64 -8.73 4.36
N PHE A 348 17.75 -8.46 5.30
CA PHE A 348 16.52 -9.22 5.53
C PHE A 348 15.66 -9.28 4.26
N LEU A 349 15.47 -8.17 3.55
CA LEU A 349 14.69 -8.13 2.30
C LEU A 349 15.35 -8.96 1.19
N LYS A 350 16.67 -8.82 1.00
CA LYS A 350 17.41 -9.47 -0.10
C LYS A 350 17.43 -10.99 -0.04
N VAL A 351 17.27 -11.57 1.15
CA VAL A 351 17.22 -13.04 1.32
C VAL A 351 15.83 -13.62 1.10
N GLN A 352 14.81 -12.78 0.86
CA GLN A 352 13.45 -13.25 0.59
C GLN A 352 13.30 -13.65 -0.88
N GLY A 353 12.51 -14.70 -1.13
CA GLY A 353 12.17 -15.14 -2.48
C GLY A 353 10.95 -14.42 -3.06
N GLY A 354 10.82 -14.47 -4.39
CA GLY A 354 9.62 -14.02 -5.11
C GLY A 354 9.39 -12.50 -5.07
N ILE A 355 10.47 -11.71 -5.09
CA ILE A 355 10.43 -10.25 -5.06
C ILE A 355 10.91 -9.66 -6.39
N ASP A 356 10.29 -8.56 -6.81
CA ASP A 356 10.69 -7.78 -7.98
C ASP A 356 12.02 -7.05 -7.73
N ALA A 357 13.00 -7.28 -8.59
CA ALA A 357 14.35 -6.72 -8.43
C ALA A 357 14.36 -5.18 -8.50
N GLY A 358 13.54 -4.57 -9.36
CA GLY A 358 13.44 -3.12 -9.48
C GLY A 358 12.87 -2.50 -8.21
N LEU A 359 11.87 -3.12 -7.60
CA LEU A 359 11.32 -2.69 -6.30
C LEU A 359 12.32 -2.87 -5.16
N VAL A 360 13.17 -3.91 -5.18
CA VAL A 360 14.27 -4.07 -4.22
C VAL A 360 15.27 -2.91 -4.34
N ASP A 361 15.59 -2.47 -5.56
CA ASP A 361 16.45 -1.31 -5.77
C ASP A 361 15.84 -0.01 -5.26
N VAL A 362 14.54 0.20 -5.47
CA VAL A 362 13.83 1.35 -4.86
C VAL A 362 13.90 1.30 -3.33
N VAL A 363 13.72 0.13 -2.72
CA VAL A 363 13.86 -0.02 -1.25
C VAL A 363 15.29 0.24 -0.79
N ARG A 364 16.30 -0.22 -1.54
CA ARG A 364 17.71 0.08 -1.28
C ARG A 364 17.96 1.59 -1.30
N GLU A 365 17.51 2.30 -2.33
CA GLU A 365 17.65 3.75 -2.45
C GLU A 365 16.98 4.49 -1.28
N LYS A 366 15.78 4.07 -0.89
CA LYS A 366 15.10 4.61 0.30
C LYS A 366 15.90 4.39 1.58
N LEU A 367 16.50 3.22 1.79
CA LEU A 367 17.30 2.96 2.98
C LEU A 367 18.65 3.70 2.98
N VAL A 368 19.24 3.95 1.80
CA VAL A 368 20.41 4.82 1.66
C VAL A 368 20.05 6.25 2.04
N LEU A 369 18.98 6.81 1.45
CA LEU A 369 18.50 8.14 1.82
C LEU A 369 18.10 8.23 3.30
N ALA A 370 17.56 7.15 3.87
CA ALA A 370 17.25 7.11 5.30
C ALA A 370 18.51 7.29 6.16
N ASN A 371 19.66 6.72 5.78
CA ASN A 371 20.93 6.95 6.48
C ASN A 371 21.32 8.43 6.49
N GLU A 372 21.17 9.12 5.36
CA GLU A 372 21.48 10.55 5.24
C GLU A 372 20.56 11.40 6.11
N LEU A 373 19.27 11.07 6.12
CA LEU A 373 18.27 11.80 6.91
C LEU A 373 18.43 11.58 8.41
N THR A 374 18.74 10.35 8.84
CA THR A 374 18.91 10.06 10.28
C THR A 374 20.23 10.56 10.83
N GLU A 375 21.28 10.76 10.02
CA GLU A 375 22.60 11.21 10.51
C GLU A 375 22.55 12.53 11.32
N GLN A 376 21.51 13.34 11.09
CA GLN A 376 21.31 14.63 11.75
C GLN A 376 20.47 14.54 13.04
N TRP A 377 19.84 13.39 13.34
CA TRP A 377 19.01 13.19 14.54
C TRP A 377 19.88 13.05 15.79
N ARG A 378 19.42 13.58 16.92
CA ARG A 378 20.20 13.61 18.18
C ARG A 378 19.37 13.22 19.40
#